data_AF-A0A9D8HQB8-F1
#
_entry.id   AF-A0A9D8HQB8-F1
#
_cell.length_a   1.000
_cell.length_b   1.000
_cell.length_c   1.000
_cell.angle_alpha   90.00
_cell.angle_beta   90.00
_cell.angle_gamma   90.00
#
_symmetry.space_group_name_H-M   'P 1'
#
loop_
_entity.id
_entity.type
_entity.pdbx_description
1 polymer ?
#
loop_
_entity_poly.entity_id
_entity_poly.type
_entity_poly.pdbx_seq_one_letter_code
_entity_poly.pdbx_strand_id
1 'polypeptide(L)'
;MDIPVVESEPGKTFVTAGDDGPDGMPYLMGITIEKDGGDTVMRLVNSGFPEDPKRDAGFSGTVSGWAHALTTMQVWLEQHPMRTRHHDPVVQPVPHTAEQLRPFYATVAGRAKWMPPDTVHTSQLLCDSGSEILLAYPGLDGTIALRSLAWPGGRMIGLDRSVWLDAGSTAGNAQPRLERAIDRFAAWLQ
;
A
#
# COMPACT_ATOMS: atom_id res chain seq x y z
N MET A 1 -3.68 -20.96 1.63
CA MET A 1 -4.85 -20.78 2.52
C MET A 1 -5.99 -20.46 1.59
N ASP A 2 -6.98 -21.35 1.52
CA ASP A 2 -8.21 -21.07 0.77
C ASP A 2 -9.03 -20.12 1.63
N ILE A 3 -9.36 -18.94 1.10
CA ILE A 3 -10.15 -17.92 1.81
C ILE A 3 -11.61 -18.17 1.45
N PRO A 4 -12.47 -18.65 2.37
CA PRO A 4 -13.85 -18.98 2.04
C PRO A 4 -14.65 -17.73 1.67
N VAL A 5 -15.32 -17.76 0.52
CA VAL A 5 -16.31 -16.76 0.12
C VAL A 5 -17.65 -17.19 0.71
N VAL A 6 -18.18 -16.38 1.63
CA VAL A 6 -19.47 -16.67 2.30
C VAL A 6 -20.64 -15.95 1.64
N GLU A 7 -20.37 -14.84 0.93
CA GLU A 7 -21.35 -14.10 0.15
C GLU A 7 -20.69 -13.46 -1.07
N SER A 8 -21.36 -13.53 -2.22
CA SER A 8 -20.92 -12.87 -3.45
C SER A 8 -22.10 -12.52 -4.33
N GLU A 9 -22.34 -11.22 -4.50
CA GLU A 9 -23.27 -10.65 -5.47
C GLU A 9 -22.50 -9.69 -6.40
N PRO A 10 -22.29 -10.06 -7.69
CA PRO A 10 -21.53 -9.25 -8.63
C PRO A 10 -22.00 -7.79 -8.69
N GLY A 11 -21.05 -6.86 -8.55
CA GLY A 11 -21.32 -5.42 -8.60
C GLY A 11 -21.97 -4.84 -7.33
N LYS A 12 -22.16 -5.63 -6.27
CA LYS A 12 -22.81 -5.20 -5.02
C LYS A 12 -22.08 -5.63 -3.76
N THR A 13 -21.78 -6.92 -3.59
CA THR A 13 -21.27 -7.43 -2.31
C THR A 13 -20.27 -8.56 -2.53
N PHE A 14 -19.21 -8.57 -1.72
CA PHE A 14 -18.26 -9.66 -1.64
C PHE A 14 -17.80 -9.81 -0.20
N VAL A 15 -18.01 -10.99 0.40
CA VAL A 15 -17.66 -11.25 1.80
C VAL A 15 -16.85 -12.54 1.88
N THR A 16 -15.73 -12.45 2.58
CA THR A 16 -14.97 -13.61 3.05
C THR A 16 -15.00 -13.68 4.56
N ALA A 17 -15.07 -14.90 5.10
CA ALA A 17 -15.06 -15.13 6.53
C ALA A 17 -14.57 -16.54 6.85
N GLY A 18 -14.07 -16.73 8.06
CA GLY A 18 -13.62 -18.03 8.56
C GLY A 18 -13.23 -17.99 10.04
N ASP A 19 -13.07 -19.16 10.63
CA ASP A 19 -12.69 -19.34 12.05
C ASP A 19 -11.17 -19.44 12.25
N ASP A 20 -10.39 -19.46 11.17
CA ASP A 20 -8.95 -19.71 11.13
C ASP A 20 -8.13 -18.47 10.72
N GLY A 21 -8.58 -17.28 11.14
CA GLY A 21 -7.86 -16.03 10.89
C GLY A 21 -6.53 -15.92 11.63
N PRO A 22 -5.84 -14.77 11.49
CA PRO A 22 -4.60 -14.50 12.22
C PRO A 22 -4.75 -14.79 13.72
N ASP A 23 -3.75 -15.46 14.29
CA ASP A 23 -3.74 -15.89 15.69
C ASP A 23 -4.89 -16.84 16.10
N GLY A 24 -5.56 -17.48 15.13
CA GLY A 24 -6.68 -18.40 15.37
C GLY A 24 -8.00 -17.69 15.69
N MET A 25 -8.11 -16.40 15.37
CA MET A 25 -9.31 -15.62 15.60
C MET A 25 -10.27 -15.72 14.40
N PRO A 26 -11.60 -15.75 14.61
CA PRO A 26 -12.54 -15.59 13.51
C PRO A 26 -12.35 -14.24 12.81
N TYR A 27 -12.43 -14.24 11.48
CA TYR A 27 -12.29 -13.04 10.66
C TYR A 27 -13.46 -12.87 9.71
N LEU A 28 -13.68 -11.62 9.30
CA LEU A 28 -14.62 -11.24 8.25
C LEU A 28 -14.03 -10.04 7.49
N MET A 29 -14.01 -10.13 6.17
CA MET A 29 -13.75 -9.02 5.27
C MET A 29 -14.94 -8.88 4.33
N GLY A 30 -15.63 -7.74 4.43
CA GLY A 30 -16.79 -7.43 3.61
C GLY A 30 -16.54 -6.21 2.73
N ILE A 31 -16.90 -6.32 1.46
CA ILE A 31 -16.91 -5.23 0.50
C ILE A 31 -18.36 -5.04 0.07
N THR A 32 -18.85 -3.81 0.15
CA THR A 32 -20.11 -3.40 -0.47
C THR A 32 -19.85 -2.30 -1.49
N ILE A 33 -20.59 -2.33 -2.59
CA ILE A 33 -20.48 -1.40 -3.71
C ILE A 33 -21.89 -0.86 -3.99
N GLU A 34 -22.03 0.45 -3.96
CA GLU A 34 -23.30 1.13 -4.24
C GLU A 34 -23.09 2.28 -5.22
N LYS A 35 -24.18 2.68 -5.88
CA LYS A 35 -24.22 3.92 -6.66
C LYS A 35 -24.76 5.02 -5.77
N ASP A 36 -24.03 6.13 -5.70
CA ASP A 36 -24.46 7.35 -5.03
C ASP A 36 -24.37 8.51 -6.03
N GLY A 37 -25.50 8.85 -6.63
CA GLY A 37 -25.55 9.80 -7.75
C GLY A 37 -24.71 9.35 -8.94
N GLY A 38 -23.71 10.17 -9.30
CA GLY A 38 -22.76 9.88 -10.39
C GLY A 38 -21.58 9.01 -9.96
N ASP A 39 -21.41 8.79 -8.65
CA ASP A 39 -20.24 8.14 -8.08
C ASP A 39 -20.50 6.66 -7.76
N THR A 40 -19.40 5.91 -7.60
CA THR A 40 -19.42 4.54 -7.08
C THR A 40 -18.78 4.55 -5.72
N VAL A 41 -19.54 4.18 -4.69
CA VAL A 41 -19.06 4.12 -3.31
C VAL A 41 -18.75 2.68 -3.00
N MET A 42 -17.51 2.41 -2.59
CA MET A 42 -17.08 1.11 -2.08
C MET A 42 -16.81 1.24 -0.58
N ARG A 43 -17.49 0.42 0.21
CA ARG A 43 -17.27 0.35 1.67
C ARG A 43 -16.63 -0.97 2.01
N LEU A 44 -15.59 -0.90 2.83
CA LEU A 44 -14.87 -2.06 3.31
C LEU A 44 -15.03 -2.19 4.82
N VAL A 45 -15.38 -3.39 5.25
CA VAL A 45 -15.41 -3.82 6.65
C VAL A 45 -14.34 -4.89 6.82
N ASN A 46 -13.52 -4.77 7.86
CA ASN A 46 -12.55 -5.80 8.23
C ASN A 46 -12.63 -6.05 9.74
N SER A 47 -12.66 -7.31 10.15
CA SER A 47 -12.71 -7.74 11.55
C SER A 47 -11.62 -8.78 11.85
N GLY A 48 -11.65 -9.35 13.06
CA GLY A 48 -10.68 -10.37 13.48
C GLY A 48 -9.43 -9.78 14.13
N PHE A 49 -9.58 -8.64 14.81
CA PHE A 49 -8.50 -8.09 15.63
C PHE A 49 -8.53 -8.71 17.03
N PRO A 50 -7.37 -9.07 17.62
CA PRO A 50 -7.31 -9.52 19.00
C PRO A 50 -7.74 -8.40 19.96
N GLU A 51 -8.15 -8.75 21.18
CA GLU A 51 -8.45 -7.78 22.26
C GLU A 51 -7.22 -7.45 23.12
N ASP A 52 -6.02 -7.87 22.69
CA ASP A 52 -4.77 -7.66 23.41
C ASP A 52 -4.12 -6.29 23.05
N PRO A 53 -3.06 -5.87 23.76
CA PRO A 53 -2.38 -4.60 23.46
C PRO A 53 -1.77 -4.50 22.05
N LYS A 54 -1.64 -5.61 21.30
CA LYS A 54 -1.17 -5.58 19.91
C LYS A 54 -2.28 -5.19 18.94
N ARG A 55 -3.55 -5.20 19.39
CA ARG A 55 -4.73 -4.75 18.65
C ARG A 55 -4.50 -3.44 17.92
N ASP A 56 -4.02 -2.43 18.63
CA ASP A 56 -3.90 -1.07 18.09
C ASP A 56 -2.90 -0.99 16.93
N ALA A 57 -1.79 -1.71 17.04
CA ALA A 57 -0.78 -1.79 15.98
C ALA A 57 -1.32 -2.54 14.75
N GLY A 58 -2.00 -3.68 14.97
CA GLY A 58 -2.65 -4.44 13.90
C GLY A 58 -3.74 -3.63 13.19
N PHE A 59 -4.64 -3.01 13.97
CA PHE A 59 -5.71 -2.16 13.47
C PHE A 59 -5.17 -0.98 12.65
N SER A 60 -4.18 -0.25 13.18
CA SER A 60 -3.59 0.89 12.47
C SER A 60 -2.91 0.47 11.17
N GLY A 61 -2.20 -0.67 11.18
CA GLY A 61 -1.60 -1.25 9.98
C GLY A 61 -2.64 -1.64 8.94
N THR A 62 -3.75 -2.24 9.36
CA THR A 62 -4.86 -2.61 8.50
C THR A 62 -5.57 -1.39 7.90
N VAL A 63 -5.86 -0.36 8.69
CA VAL A 63 -6.44 0.90 8.19
C VAL A 63 -5.52 1.55 7.15
N SER A 64 -4.22 1.62 7.44
CA SER A 64 -3.21 2.14 6.51
C SER A 64 -3.16 1.36 5.21
N GLY A 65 -3.06 0.03 5.28
CA GLY A 65 -2.98 -0.83 4.11
C GLY A 65 -4.22 -0.75 3.23
N TRP A 66 -5.42 -0.70 3.83
CA TRP A 66 -6.66 -0.56 3.07
C TRP A 66 -6.80 0.81 2.40
N ALA A 67 -6.44 1.89 3.09
CA ALA A 67 -6.45 3.22 2.48
C ALA A 67 -5.60 3.24 1.18
N HIS A 68 -4.38 2.70 1.24
CA HIS A 68 -3.48 2.63 0.07
C HIS A 68 -3.99 1.70 -1.03
N ALA A 69 -4.52 0.54 -0.66
CA ALA A 69 -5.06 -0.42 -1.62
C ALA A 69 -6.25 0.19 -2.38
N LEU A 70 -7.18 0.84 -1.67
CA LEU A 70 -8.34 1.49 -2.27
C LEU A 70 -7.94 2.70 -3.12
N THR A 71 -7.01 3.54 -2.67
CA THR A 71 -6.51 4.65 -3.50
C THR A 71 -5.80 4.15 -4.76
N THR A 72 -4.99 3.08 -4.66
CA THR A 72 -4.32 2.50 -5.84
C THR A 72 -5.35 1.92 -6.83
N MET A 73 -6.40 1.30 -6.33
CA MET A 73 -7.50 0.80 -7.16
C MET A 73 -8.30 1.95 -7.81
N GLN A 74 -8.55 3.04 -7.08
CA GLN A 74 -9.18 4.24 -7.64
C GLN A 74 -8.36 4.80 -8.80
N VAL A 75 -7.04 4.96 -8.63
CA VAL A 75 -6.14 5.42 -9.70
C VAL A 75 -6.22 4.50 -10.92
N TRP A 76 -6.22 3.18 -10.71
CA TRP A 76 -6.36 2.22 -11.79
C TRP A 76 -7.70 2.36 -12.53
N LEU A 77 -8.81 2.44 -11.80
CA LEU A 77 -10.16 2.56 -12.37
C LEU A 77 -10.34 3.85 -13.17
N GLU A 78 -9.82 4.96 -12.66
CA GLU A 78 -10.01 6.29 -13.26
C GLU A 78 -9.04 6.57 -14.42
N GLN A 79 -7.81 6.07 -14.35
CA GLN A 79 -6.73 6.51 -15.26
C GLN A 79 -6.22 5.39 -16.15
N HIS A 80 -6.33 4.13 -15.72
CA HIS A 80 -5.69 2.98 -16.38
C HIS A 80 -6.62 1.76 -16.51
N PRO A 81 -7.90 1.94 -16.88
CA PRO A 81 -8.84 0.82 -16.89
C PRO A 81 -8.36 -0.28 -17.83
N MET A 82 -8.56 -1.54 -17.42
CA MET A 82 -8.20 -2.74 -18.18
C MET A 82 -6.69 -2.99 -18.38
N ARG A 83 -5.81 -2.10 -17.89
CA ARG A 83 -4.36 -2.35 -17.91
C ARG A 83 -3.94 -3.29 -16.78
N THR A 84 -2.99 -4.16 -17.06
CA THR A 84 -2.42 -5.07 -16.06
C THR A 84 -1.50 -4.31 -15.12
N ARG A 85 -1.72 -4.46 -13.82
CA ARG A 85 -0.83 -3.92 -12.79
C ARG A 85 0.40 -4.81 -12.63
N HIS A 86 1.58 -4.22 -12.72
CA HIS A 86 2.83 -4.81 -12.27
C HIS A 86 3.25 -4.19 -10.93
N HIS A 87 3.79 -5.01 -10.03
CA HIS A 87 4.02 -4.66 -8.64
C HIS A 87 5.41 -5.11 -8.21
N ASP A 88 6.26 -4.15 -7.83
CA ASP A 88 7.65 -4.36 -7.44
C ASP A 88 7.88 -3.86 -6.00
N PRO A 89 7.70 -4.71 -4.97
CA PRO A 89 8.03 -4.35 -3.59
C PRO A 89 9.51 -4.62 -3.28
N VAL A 90 10.17 -3.66 -2.61
CA VAL A 90 11.46 -3.86 -1.96
C VAL A 90 11.37 -3.38 -0.51
N VAL A 91 12.00 -4.11 0.42
CA VAL A 91 11.95 -3.82 1.86
C VAL A 91 13.34 -3.92 2.49
N GLN A 92 13.58 -3.14 3.53
CA GLN A 92 14.85 -3.13 4.27
C GLN A 92 14.60 -2.89 5.76
N PRO A 93 15.22 -3.64 6.69
CA PRO A 93 15.09 -3.38 8.12
C PRO A 93 15.74 -2.04 8.53
N VAL A 94 15.11 -1.34 9.48
CA VAL A 94 15.64 -0.11 10.08
C VAL A 94 15.32 -0.02 11.58
N PRO A 95 16.16 0.64 12.40
CA PRO A 95 15.90 0.85 13.82
C PRO A 95 15.03 2.09 14.11
N HIS A 96 14.16 2.50 13.18
CA HIS A 96 13.39 3.74 13.25
C HIS A 96 11.88 3.50 13.27
N THR A 97 11.18 4.29 14.07
CA THR A 97 9.70 4.35 14.12
C THR A 97 9.10 5.03 12.89
N ALA A 98 7.81 4.80 12.61
CA ALA A 98 7.12 5.51 11.53
C ALA A 98 7.17 7.03 11.70
N GLU A 99 7.03 7.52 12.93
CA GLU A 99 7.08 8.95 13.25
C GLU A 99 8.44 9.56 12.90
N GLN A 100 9.54 8.87 13.25
CA GLN A 100 10.90 9.30 12.90
C GLN A 100 11.13 9.28 11.38
N LEU A 101 10.51 8.36 10.66
CA LEU A 101 10.65 8.23 9.21
C LEU A 101 9.79 9.24 8.43
N ARG A 102 8.69 9.70 9.02
CA ARG A 102 7.68 10.54 8.37
C ARG A 102 8.25 11.80 7.69
N PRO A 103 9.19 12.56 8.27
CA PRO A 103 9.77 13.73 7.59
C PRO A 103 10.46 13.40 6.26
N PHE A 104 11.00 12.18 6.11
CA PHE A 104 11.68 11.71 4.89
C PHE A 104 10.72 11.29 3.79
N TYR A 105 9.50 10.93 4.17
CA TYR A 105 8.45 10.51 3.27
C TYR A 105 7.54 11.67 2.90
N ALA A 106 6.96 12.33 3.89
CA ALA A 106 5.87 13.27 3.70
C ALA A 106 6.29 14.56 2.97
N THR A 107 7.56 14.94 3.06
CA THR A 107 8.05 16.22 2.50
C THR A 107 8.85 16.01 1.22
N VAL A 108 8.73 16.95 0.28
CA VAL A 108 9.55 17.00 -0.95
C VAL A 108 11.04 17.02 -0.59
N ALA A 109 11.43 17.87 0.37
CA ALA A 109 12.82 17.99 0.82
C ALA A 109 13.35 16.70 1.46
N GLY A 110 12.52 15.98 2.22
CA GLY A 110 12.85 14.68 2.80
C GLY A 110 13.10 13.61 1.73
N ARG A 111 12.21 13.52 0.74
CA ARG A 111 12.32 12.57 -0.37
C ARG A 111 13.54 12.87 -1.25
N ALA A 112 13.84 14.14 -1.50
CA ALA A 112 14.99 14.56 -2.31
C ALA A 112 16.35 14.10 -1.75
N LYS A 113 16.43 13.73 -0.46
CA LYS A 113 17.68 13.26 0.16
C LYS A 113 18.13 11.88 -0.30
N TRP A 114 17.20 11.02 -0.71
CA TRP A 114 17.49 9.59 -0.94
C TRP A 114 16.81 9.03 -2.19
N MET A 115 15.74 9.68 -2.68
CA MET A 115 15.18 9.39 -3.99
C MET A 115 16.03 10.06 -5.07
N PRO A 116 16.24 9.41 -6.22
CA PRO A 116 16.98 10.04 -7.30
C PRO A 116 16.22 11.26 -7.88
N PRO A 117 16.93 12.28 -8.41
CA PRO A 117 16.34 13.56 -8.82
C PRO A 117 15.41 13.47 -10.03
N ASP A 118 15.48 12.40 -10.81
CA ASP A 118 14.61 12.10 -11.95
C ASP A 118 13.27 11.45 -11.55
N THR A 119 13.06 11.16 -10.27
CA THR A 119 12.09 10.13 -9.87
C THR A 119 11.33 10.48 -8.58
N VAL A 120 10.20 11.19 -8.70
CA VAL A 120 9.07 11.16 -7.74
C VAL A 120 9.15 12.07 -6.49
N HIS A 121 10.28 12.67 -6.13
CA HIS A 121 10.30 13.46 -4.88
C HIS A 121 9.36 14.69 -4.90
N THR A 122 8.98 15.22 -6.07
CA THR A 122 7.96 16.29 -6.26
C THR A 122 6.57 15.78 -6.62
N SER A 123 6.37 14.46 -6.73
CA SER A 123 5.09 13.92 -7.15
C SER A 123 3.95 14.30 -6.21
N GLN A 124 2.75 14.36 -6.81
CA GLN A 124 1.51 14.52 -6.09
C GLN A 124 1.33 13.41 -5.04
N LEU A 125 0.98 13.82 -3.83
CA LEU A 125 0.53 12.94 -2.76
C LEU A 125 -0.90 12.48 -3.05
N LEU A 126 -1.11 11.18 -3.14
CA LEU A 126 -2.40 10.55 -3.40
C LEU A 126 -3.05 10.06 -2.10
N CYS A 127 -2.27 9.52 -1.17
CA CYS A 127 -2.74 9.04 0.13
C CYS A 127 -1.63 9.22 1.18
N ASP A 128 -2.01 9.61 2.39
CA ASP A 128 -1.15 9.64 3.58
C ASP A 128 -1.93 9.01 4.74
N SER A 129 -1.45 7.87 5.21
CA SER A 129 -2.06 7.11 6.31
C SER A 129 -1.26 7.21 7.61
N GLY A 130 -0.28 8.11 7.71
CA GLY A 130 0.61 8.18 8.86
C GLY A 130 1.89 7.37 8.65
N SER A 131 1.75 6.04 8.64
CA SER A 131 2.85 5.08 8.49
C SER A 131 3.27 4.81 7.05
N GLU A 132 2.44 5.21 6.10
CA GLU A 132 2.67 5.02 4.68
C GLU A 132 2.20 6.24 3.88
N ILE A 133 2.91 6.57 2.81
CA ILE A 133 2.46 7.55 1.83
C ILE A 133 2.42 6.94 0.43
N LEU A 134 1.45 7.36 -0.38
CA LEU A 134 1.29 6.97 -1.77
C LEU A 134 1.46 8.20 -2.64
N LEU A 135 2.38 8.13 -3.60
CA LEU A 135 2.67 9.20 -4.53
C LEU A 135 2.32 8.77 -5.95
N ALA A 136 1.86 9.71 -6.77
CA ALA A 136 1.79 9.51 -8.20
C ALA A 136 3.19 9.29 -8.79
N TYR A 137 3.29 8.49 -9.86
CA TYR A 137 4.55 8.26 -10.58
C TYR A 137 4.35 8.62 -12.06
N PRO A 138 4.27 9.93 -12.38
CA PRO A 138 3.82 10.40 -13.70
C PRO A 138 4.73 9.99 -14.85
N GLY A 139 6.01 9.68 -14.59
CA GLY A 139 6.94 9.21 -15.62
C GLY A 139 6.74 7.75 -16.04
N LEU A 140 5.89 6.97 -15.35
CA LEU A 140 5.75 5.52 -15.55
C LEU A 140 4.29 5.02 -15.50
N ASP A 141 3.27 5.88 -15.67
CA ASP A 141 1.86 5.50 -15.53
C ASP A 141 1.64 4.61 -14.31
N GLY A 142 1.93 5.16 -13.12
CA GLY A 142 2.10 4.36 -11.91
C GLY A 142 1.96 5.13 -10.61
N THR A 143 2.20 4.41 -9.51
CA THR A 143 2.31 4.95 -8.17
C THR A 143 3.57 4.40 -7.49
N ILE A 144 4.04 5.12 -6.48
CA ILE A 144 5.04 4.60 -5.54
C ILE A 144 4.54 4.79 -4.11
N ALA A 145 4.51 3.71 -3.36
CA ALA A 145 4.22 3.72 -1.93
C ALA A 145 5.53 3.65 -1.14
N LEU A 146 5.62 4.49 -0.11
CA LEU A 146 6.69 4.51 0.86
C LEU A 146 6.11 4.09 2.19
N ARG A 147 6.63 3.01 2.77
CA ARG A 147 6.00 2.35 3.92
C ARG A 147 6.96 2.19 5.08
N SER A 148 6.44 2.31 6.29
CA SER A 148 7.08 1.79 7.49
C SER A 148 6.24 0.66 8.08
N LEU A 149 6.77 -0.56 8.04
CA LEU A 149 6.07 -1.78 8.41
C LEU A 149 6.63 -2.32 9.75
N ALA A 150 5.76 -2.88 10.58
CA ALA A 150 6.20 -3.67 11.73
C ALA A 150 6.78 -5.01 11.24
N TRP A 151 7.85 -5.50 11.88
CA TRP A 151 8.49 -6.78 11.56
C TRP A 151 8.95 -7.48 12.83
N PRO A 152 8.99 -8.83 12.90
CA PRO A 152 9.60 -9.53 14.03
C PRO A 152 11.02 -9.03 14.29
N GLY A 153 11.25 -8.45 15.48
CA GLY A 153 12.56 -7.90 15.87
C GLY A 153 12.81 -6.45 15.45
N GLY A 154 11.84 -5.72 14.89
CA GLY A 154 12.00 -4.29 14.61
C GLY A 154 10.99 -3.71 13.63
N ARG A 155 11.47 -2.86 12.72
CA ARG A 155 10.68 -2.25 11.65
C ARG A 155 11.40 -2.39 10.32
N MET A 156 10.63 -2.36 9.25
CA MET A 156 11.14 -2.28 7.88
C MET A 156 10.67 -0.99 7.24
N ILE A 157 11.51 -0.42 6.39
CA ILE A 157 11.08 0.50 5.35
C ILE A 157 10.74 -0.29 4.10
N GLY A 158 9.79 0.20 3.31
CA GLY A 158 9.41 -0.39 2.04
C GLY A 158 9.26 0.66 0.96
N LEU A 159 9.69 0.31 -0.25
CA LEU A 159 9.32 0.97 -1.50
C LEU A 159 8.50 0.00 -2.31
N ASP A 160 7.32 0.42 -2.73
CA ASP A 160 6.40 -0.38 -3.52
C ASP A 160 6.06 0.41 -4.78
N ARG A 161 6.57 -0.05 -5.92
CA ARG A 161 6.22 0.51 -7.22
C ARG A 161 5.05 -0.28 -7.79
N SER A 162 4.02 0.44 -8.23
CA SER A 162 2.95 -0.10 -9.06
C SER A 162 2.91 0.64 -10.39
N VAL A 163 2.90 -0.09 -11.50
CA VAL A 163 2.76 0.48 -12.85
C VAL A 163 1.72 -0.27 -13.65
N TRP A 164 1.04 0.41 -14.55
CA TRP A 164 -0.01 -0.17 -15.39
C TRP A 164 0.45 -0.26 -16.83
N LEU A 165 0.55 -1.48 -17.33
CA LEU A 165 1.10 -1.77 -18.65
C LEU A 165 0.00 -2.00 -19.68
N ASP A 166 0.22 -1.51 -20.90
CA ASP A 166 -0.56 -1.94 -22.06
C ASP A 166 -0.31 -3.43 -22.37
N ALA A 167 -1.29 -4.07 -23.01
CA ALA A 167 -1.18 -5.46 -23.43
C ALA A 167 0.08 -5.68 -24.31
N GLY A 168 0.92 -6.64 -23.92
CA GLY A 168 2.16 -6.96 -24.62
C GLY A 168 3.39 -6.12 -24.23
N SER A 169 3.22 -5.11 -23.37
CA SER A 169 4.35 -4.35 -22.82
C SER A 169 5.00 -5.06 -21.63
N THR A 170 6.27 -4.75 -21.36
CA THR A 170 6.99 -5.23 -20.16
C THR A 170 7.37 -4.04 -19.28
N ALA A 171 7.33 -4.20 -17.95
CA ALA A 171 7.56 -3.09 -17.00
C ALA A 171 8.98 -2.53 -17.00
N GLY A 172 9.92 -3.19 -17.71
CA GLY A 172 11.35 -3.10 -17.48
C GLY A 172 11.73 -3.62 -16.08
N ASN A 173 12.99 -4.03 -15.90
CA ASN A 173 13.48 -4.39 -14.56
C ASN A 173 13.80 -3.12 -13.75
N ALA A 174 12.83 -2.64 -12.98
CA ALA A 174 13.00 -1.49 -12.09
C ALA A 174 13.59 -1.85 -10.72
N GLN A 175 13.59 -3.14 -10.36
CA GLN A 175 13.95 -3.63 -9.04
C GLN A 175 15.35 -3.17 -8.59
N PRO A 176 16.43 -3.28 -9.39
CA PRO A 176 17.75 -2.79 -8.98
C PRO A 176 17.81 -1.29 -8.67
N ARG A 177 16.93 -0.48 -9.29
CA ARG A 177 16.86 0.97 -9.00
C ARG A 177 16.16 1.21 -7.66
N LEU A 178 15.11 0.46 -7.37
CA LEU A 178 14.39 0.52 -6.09
C LEU A 178 15.27 0.03 -4.95
N GLU A 179 15.99 -1.07 -5.13
CA GLU A 179 16.97 -1.61 -4.17
C GLU A 179 18.06 -0.56 -3.84
N ARG A 180 18.67 0.06 -4.86
CA ARG A 180 19.64 1.14 -4.61
C ARG A 180 19.03 2.34 -3.89
N ALA A 181 17.77 2.68 -4.14
CA ALA A 181 17.10 3.79 -3.46
C ALA A 181 16.85 3.45 -1.98
N ILE A 182 16.36 2.25 -1.68
CA ILE A 182 16.08 1.82 -0.30
C ILE A 182 17.37 1.61 0.50
N ASP A 183 18.43 1.10 -0.13
CA ASP A 183 19.76 0.96 0.49
C ASP A 183 20.36 2.32 0.87
N ARG A 184 20.29 3.30 -0.04
CA ARG A 184 20.73 4.67 0.26
C ARG A 184 19.94 5.28 1.41
N PHE A 185 18.64 5.02 1.45
CA PHE A 185 17.81 5.52 2.54
C PHE A 185 18.14 4.85 3.87
N ALA A 186 18.31 3.53 3.89
CA ALA A 186 18.72 2.79 5.08
C ALA A 186 20.10 3.22 5.59
N ALA A 187 21.08 3.42 4.70
CA ALA A 187 22.41 3.90 5.05
C ALA A 187 22.39 5.33 5.61
N TRP A 188 21.50 6.19 5.09
CA TRP A 188 21.34 7.55 5.58
C TRP A 188 20.74 7.63 6.99
N LEU A 189 19.99 6.60 7.40
CA LEU A 189 19.39 6.50 8.73
C LEU A 189 20.36 6.01 9.82
N GLN A 190 21.55 5.51 9.46
CA GLN A 190 22.58 5.05 10.41
C GLN A 190 23.43 6.21 10.94
#